data_AF-A0A1J1HBH6-F1
#
_entry.id   AF-A0A1J1HBH6-F1
#
_cell.length_a   1.000
_cell.length_b   1.000
_cell.length_c   1.000
_cell.angle_alpha   90.00
_cell.angle_beta   90.00
_cell.angle_gamma   90.00
#
_symmetry.space_group_name_H-M   'P 1'
#
loop_
_entity.id
_entity.type
_entity.pdbx_description
1 polymer ?
#
loop_
_entity_poly.entity_id
_entity_poly.type
_entity_poly.pdbx_seq_one_letter_code
_entity_poly.pdbx_strand_id
1 'polypeptide(L)'
;MGCTISNLRCVTNIAGLSSLIISLFPKLIIKNPQILRPLLNVSWGYLFGSTFWLCFFSEIGVLRGFKDMKSLPLPDNAEDAKRLLEEHKKLESDFNRRSIDFQYFFSLSTLFSGILLLSTVRLATHNIQLRISSSVVAISCLLNSLYFYNKIYKLKQKKENLYNELIENPQNDTTIAALKKNKKEFHIYHGLSILSLYLSFFGLTPYIFT
;
A
#
# COMPACT_ATOMS: atom_id res chain seq x y z
N MET A 1 11.09 17.51 2.51
CA MET A 1 10.00 16.65 2.00
C MET A 1 9.47 15.64 3.03
N GLY A 2 10.29 15.05 3.92
CA GLY A 2 9.82 14.03 4.89
C GLY A 2 8.72 14.48 5.86
N CYS A 3 8.79 15.71 6.39
CA CYS A 3 7.77 16.24 7.31
C CYS A 3 6.40 16.43 6.62
N THR A 4 6.40 16.92 5.38
CA THR A 4 5.19 17.14 4.59
C THR A 4 4.45 15.84 4.27
N ILE A 5 5.20 14.78 3.90
CA ILE A 5 4.65 13.45 3.63
C ILE A 5 4.10 12.81 4.90
N SER A 6 4.83 12.93 6.02
CA SER A 6 4.40 12.41 7.31
C SER A 6 3.09 13.06 7.77
N ASN A 7 2.97 14.39 7.63
CA ASN A 7 1.77 15.12 7.99
C ASN A 7 0.60 14.77 7.08
N LEU A 8 0.81 14.72 5.76
CA LEU A 8 -0.21 14.29 4.81
C LEU A 8 -0.74 12.90 5.18
N ARG A 9 0.16 11.96 5.41
CA ARG A 9 -0.19 10.59 5.77
C ARG A 9 -0.99 10.51 7.08
N CYS A 10 -0.59 11.28 8.09
CA CYS A 10 -1.31 11.36 9.35
C CYS A 10 -2.75 11.85 9.11
N VAL A 11 -2.90 12.96 8.39
CA VAL A 11 -4.20 13.56 8.07
C VAL A 11 -5.06 12.60 7.25
N THR A 12 -4.52 11.98 6.19
CA THR A 12 -5.29 11.05 5.35
C THR A 12 -5.69 9.78 6.09
N ASN A 13 -4.85 9.30 7.01
CA ASN A 13 -5.18 8.13 7.83
C ASN A 13 -6.27 8.45 8.86
N ILE A 14 -6.19 9.61 9.52
CA ILE A 14 -7.25 10.09 10.42
C ILE A 14 -8.54 10.27 9.63
N ALA A 15 -8.48 10.90 8.45
CA ALA A 15 -9.62 11.08 7.57
C ALA A 15 -10.23 9.72 7.14
N GLY A 16 -9.40 8.76 6.73
CA GLY A 16 -9.85 7.42 6.36
C GLY A 16 -10.52 6.68 7.53
N LEU A 17 -9.89 6.64 8.70
CA LEU A 17 -10.46 5.99 9.89
C LEU A 17 -11.76 6.67 10.35
N SER A 18 -11.78 8.00 10.39
CA SER A 18 -12.98 8.77 10.73
C SER A 18 -14.10 8.52 9.73
N SER A 19 -13.79 8.42 8.43
CA SER A 19 -14.79 8.12 7.40
C SER A 19 -15.42 6.74 7.57
N LEU A 20 -14.64 5.72 7.99
CA LEU A 20 -15.19 4.40 8.34
C LEU A 20 -16.15 4.50 9.53
N ILE A 21 -15.76 5.20 10.59
CA ILE A 21 -16.59 5.34 11.80
C ILE A 21 -17.88 6.10 11.47
N ILE A 22 -17.78 7.22 10.76
CA ILE A 22 -18.92 8.06 10.36
C ILE A 22 -19.85 7.29 9.42
N SER A 23 -19.33 6.40 8.57
CA SER A 23 -20.16 5.59 7.66
C SER A 23 -21.15 4.67 8.37
N LEU A 24 -20.89 4.31 9.64
CA LEU A 24 -21.81 3.54 10.48
C LEU A 24 -23.02 4.37 10.93
N PHE A 25 -22.90 5.69 10.89
CA PHE A 25 -23.93 6.65 11.30
C PHE A 25 -24.33 7.57 10.13
N PRO A 26 -25.03 7.05 9.11
CA PRO A 26 -25.37 7.79 7.89
C PRO A 26 -26.19 9.07 8.14
N LYS A 27 -26.85 9.18 9.31
CA LYS A 27 -27.59 10.38 9.72
C LYS A 27 -26.68 11.58 10.00
N LEU A 28 -25.41 11.37 10.35
CA LEU A 28 -24.43 12.42 10.61
C LEU A 28 -23.85 13.02 9.31
N ILE A 29 -24.07 12.39 8.16
CA ILE A 29 -23.53 12.82 6.87
C ILE A 29 -24.43 13.90 6.25
N ILE A 30 -23.81 15.00 5.82
CA ILE A 30 -24.48 16.13 5.15
C ILE A 30 -25.40 15.62 4.05
N LYS A 31 -26.67 16.08 4.05
CA LYS A 31 -27.66 15.72 3.03
C LYS A 31 -27.65 16.71 1.87
N ASN A 32 -26.52 16.85 1.17
CA ASN A 32 -26.46 17.72 -0.01
C ASN A 32 -26.05 16.92 -1.26
N PRO A 33 -27.01 16.47 -2.09
CA PRO A 33 -26.71 15.67 -3.27
C PRO A 33 -25.94 16.44 -4.35
N GLN A 34 -26.05 17.78 -4.38
CA GLN A 34 -25.32 18.62 -5.35
C GLN A 34 -23.81 18.62 -5.08
N ILE A 35 -23.40 18.41 -3.83
CA ILE A 35 -21.98 18.31 -3.43
C ILE A 35 -21.50 16.87 -3.50
N LEU A 36 -22.31 15.92 -3.02
CA LEU A 36 -21.90 14.51 -2.92
C LEU A 36 -21.75 13.82 -4.29
N ARG A 37 -22.57 14.18 -5.30
CA ARG A 37 -22.47 13.55 -6.62
C ARG A 37 -21.15 13.88 -7.35
N PRO A 38 -20.71 15.16 -7.43
CA PRO A 38 -19.38 15.49 -7.95
C PRO A 38 -18.26 14.80 -7.17
N LEU A 39 -18.33 14.78 -5.83
CA LEU A 39 -17.34 14.13 -4.99
C LEU A 39 -17.28 12.61 -5.24
N LEU A 40 -18.43 11.96 -5.41
CA LEU A 40 -18.51 10.55 -5.76
C LEU A 40 -17.82 10.29 -7.10
N ASN A 41 -18.13 11.06 -8.14
CA ASN A 41 -17.58 10.87 -9.48
C ASN A 41 -16.07 11.10 -9.52
N VAL A 42 -15.58 12.17 -8.87
CA VAL A 42 -14.14 12.47 -8.78
C VAL A 42 -13.42 11.38 -7.99
N SER A 43 -13.98 10.94 -6.86
CA SER A 43 -13.33 9.95 -6.00
C SER A 43 -13.27 8.58 -6.67
N TRP A 44 -14.38 8.14 -7.25
CA TRP A 44 -14.46 6.93 -8.04
C TRP A 44 -13.46 6.95 -9.21
N GLY A 45 -13.50 7.99 -10.04
CA GLY A 45 -12.65 8.10 -11.23
C GLY A 45 -11.17 8.17 -10.88
N TYR A 46 -10.80 8.94 -9.85
CA TYR A 46 -9.43 8.97 -9.34
C TYR A 46 -8.97 7.60 -8.87
N LEU A 47 -9.76 6.94 -8.01
CA LEU A 47 -9.40 5.64 -7.45
C LEU A 47 -9.28 4.58 -8.53
N PHE A 48 -10.23 4.55 -9.47
CA PHE A 48 -10.18 3.62 -10.58
C PHE A 48 -8.97 3.86 -11.47
N GLY A 49 -8.75 5.09 -11.93
CA GLY A 49 -7.62 5.42 -12.80
C GLY A 49 -6.26 5.21 -12.15
N SER A 50 -6.11 5.65 -10.90
CA SER A 50 -4.85 5.51 -10.16
C SER A 50 -4.56 4.05 -9.79
N THR A 51 -5.57 3.29 -9.37
CA THR A 51 -5.42 1.86 -9.07
C THR A 51 -5.21 1.05 -10.34
N PHE A 52 -5.90 1.37 -11.43
CA PHE A 52 -5.65 0.77 -12.75
C PHE A 52 -4.21 1.02 -13.21
N TRP A 53 -3.75 2.27 -13.12
CA TRP A 53 -2.37 2.62 -13.45
C TRP A 53 -1.37 1.84 -12.58
N LEU A 54 -1.66 1.69 -11.29
CA LEU A 54 -0.76 0.98 -10.38
C LEU A 54 -0.81 -0.54 -10.58
N CYS A 55 -1.98 -1.14 -10.81
CA CYS A 55 -2.14 -2.57 -11.07
C CYS A 55 -1.52 -2.98 -12.41
N PHE A 56 -1.81 -2.24 -13.49
CA PHE A 56 -1.45 -2.61 -14.86
C PHE A 56 -0.11 -2.02 -15.32
N PHE A 57 0.20 -0.77 -14.95
CA PHE A 57 1.43 -0.11 -15.39
C PHE A 57 2.53 -0.09 -14.31
N SER A 58 2.21 -0.32 -13.03
CA SER A 58 3.24 -0.43 -11.97
C SER A 58 3.83 -1.83 -11.77
N GLU A 59 3.89 -2.65 -12.84
CA GLU A 59 4.90 -3.72 -12.97
C GLU A 59 6.31 -3.26 -12.51
N ILE A 60 6.54 -1.96 -12.52
CA ILE A 60 7.77 -1.25 -12.21
C ILE A 60 8.09 -1.14 -10.70
N GLY A 61 7.16 -1.29 -9.75
CA GLY A 61 7.43 -0.97 -8.32
C GLY A 61 7.14 -2.07 -7.29
N VAL A 62 5.91 -2.56 -7.23
CA VAL A 62 5.50 -3.60 -6.27
C VAL A 62 5.83 -4.97 -6.87
N LEU A 63 5.31 -5.29 -8.06
CA LEU A 63 5.60 -6.56 -8.74
C LEU A 63 7.10 -6.81 -8.97
N ARG A 64 7.88 -5.77 -9.27
CA ARG A 64 9.35 -5.85 -9.35
C ARG A 64 9.99 -6.21 -8.01
N GLY A 65 9.55 -5.62 -6.88
CA GLY A 65 10.02 -6.02 -5.55
C GLY A 65 9.81 -7.51 -5.24
N PHE A 66 8.73 -8.09 -5.76
CA PHE A 66 8.49 -9.53 -5.69
C PHE A 66 9.45 -10.33 -6.59
N LYS A 67 9.64 -9.90 -7.84
CA LYS A 67 10.53 -10.54 -8.83
C LYS A 67 12.01 -10.46 -8.43
N ASP A 68 12.46 -9.30 -8.01
CA ASP A 68 13.83 -9.01 -7.59
C ASP A 68 14.20 -9.87 -6.37
N MET A 69 13.35 -9.93 -5.34
CA MET A 69 13.62 -10.78 -4.15
C MET A 69 13.45 -12.28 -4.41
N LYS A 70 12.62 -12.69 -5.36
CA LYS A 70 12.53 -14.10 -5.77
C LYS A 70 13.80 -14.56 -6.49
N SER A 71 14.46 -13.67 -7.23
CA SER A 71 15.65 -13.99 -8.03
C SER A 71 16.97 -14.03 -7.26
N LEU A 72 17.03 -13.41 -6.07
CA LEU A 72 18.28 -13.29 -5.34
C LEU A 72 18.60 -14.58 -4.56
N PRO A 73 19.72 -15.27 -4.87
CA PRO A 73 20.20 -16.39 -4.07
C PRO A 73 20.53 -15.91 -2.65
N LEU A 74 20.44 -16.83 -1.70
CA LEU A 74 20.97 -16.57 -0.36
C LEU A 74 22.49 -16.40 -0.49
N PRO A 75 23.12 -15.42 0.17
CA PRO A 75 24.57 -15.31 0.16
C PRO A 75 25.16 -16.53 0.88
N ASP A 76 25.99 -17.29 0.19
CA ASP A 76 26.71 -18.44 0.76
C ASP A 76 28.04 -18.00 1.41
N ASN A 77 28.62 -16.88 0.94
CA ASN A 77 29.88 -16.31 1.46
C ASN A 77 29.79 -14.78 1.70
N ALA A 78 30.71 -14.23 2.52
CA ALA A 78 30.77 -12.80 2.82
C ALA A 78 31.05 -11.92 1.58
N GLU A 79 31.81 -12.43 0.60
CA GLU A 79 32.06 -11.73 -0.67
C GLU A 79 30.79 -11.68 -1.53
N ASP A 80 29.99 -12.74 -1.55
CA ASP A 80 28.68 -12.76 -2.21
C ASP A 80 27.70 -11.81 -1.52
N ALA A 81 27.72 -11.73 -0.19
CA ALA A 81 26.92 -10.78 0.57
C ALA A 81 27.29 -9.32 0.24
N LYS A 82 28.58 -8.99 0.12
CA LYS A 82 29.04 -7.66 -0.31
C LYS A 82 28.60 -7.33 -1.74
N ARG A 83 28.77 -8.27 -2.67
CA ARG A 83 28.36 -8.09 -4.07
C ARG A 83 26.84 -7.87 -4.21
N LEU A 84 26.05 -8.69 -3.52
CA LEU A 84 24.59 -8.56 -3.51
C LEU A 84 24.12 -7.28 -2.82
N LEU A 85 24.84 -6.79 -1.80
CA LEU A 85 24.55 -5.52 -1.14
C LEU A 85 24.88 -4.32 -2.04
N GLU A 86 25.97 -4.38 -2.79
CA GLU A 86 26.31 -3.33 -3.78
C GLU A 86 25.33 -3.29 -4.95
N GLU A 87 24.89 -4.44 -5.45
CA GLU A 87 23.81 -4.51 -6.44
C GLU A 87 22.49 -3.95 -5.86
N HIS A 88 22.20 -4.23 -4.59
CA HIS A 88 21.06 -3.64 -3.89
C HIS A 88 21.16 -2.11 -3.79
N LYS A 89 22.31 -1.58 -3.40
CA LYS A 89 22.56 -0.13 -3.28
C LYS A 89 22.42 0.61 -4.61
N LYS A 90 22.84 0.01 -5.73
CA LYS A 90 22.66 0.60 -7.06
C LYS A 90 21.18 0.73 -7.46
N LEU A 91 20.32 -0.18 -7.00
CA LEU A 91 18.87 -0.16 -7.22
C LEU A 91 18.09 0.66 -6.17
N GLU A 92 18.78 1.10 -5.11
CA GLU A 92 18.18 1.70 -3.90
C GLU A 92 17.75 3.15 -4.11
N SER A 93 18.46 3.90 -4.95
CA SER A 93 18.12 5.30 -5.28
C SER A 93 16.74 5.41 -5.95
N ASP A 94 16.46 4.54 -6.92
CA ASP A 94 15.14 4.42 -7.53
C ASP A 94 14.10 3.88 -6.56
N PHE A 95 14.50 3.05 -5.59
CA PHE A 95 13.56 2.52 -4.59
C PHE A 95 13.12 3.58 -3.60
N ASN A 96 14.04 4.39 -3.05
CA ASN A 96 13.69 5.45 -2.10
C ASN A 96 12.77 6.49 -2.75
N ARG A 97 13.03 6.87 -4.02
CA ARG A 97 12.11 7.74 -4.76
C ARG A 97 10.72 7.11 -4.93
N ARG A 98 10.67 5.86 -5.40
CA ARG A 98 9.40 5.10 -5.54
C ARG A 98 8.69 4.91 -4.21
N SER A 99 9.41 4.76 -3.10
CA SER A 99 8.83 4.60 -1.78
C SER A 99 7.99 5.81 -1.40
N ILE A 100 8.46 7.02 -1.72
CA ILE A 100 7.73 8.27 -1.50
C ILE A 100 6.48 8.32 -2.38
N ASP A 101 6.60 7.95 -3.66
CA ASP A 101 5.46 7.90 -4.59
C ASP A 101 4.37 6.95 -4.10
N PHE A 102 4.75 5.76 -3.60
CA PHE A 102 3.80 4.82 -2.99
C PHE A 102 3.13 5.38 -1.73
N GLN A 103 3.86 6.13 -0.90
CA GLN A 103 3.26 6.76 0.28
C GLN A 103 2.21 7.80 -0.12
N TYR A 104 2.49 8.61 -1.14
CA TYR A 104 1.51 9.55 -1.68
C TYR A 104 0.30 8.82 -2.27
N PHE A 105 0.54 7.80 -3.08
CA PHE A 105 -0.52 6.99 -3.66
C PHE A 105 -1.46 6.41 -2.58
N PHE A 106 -0.92 5.73 -1.57
CA PHE A 106 -1.75 5.12 -0.52
C PHE A 106 -2.45 6.16 0.36
N SER A 107 -1.81 7.29 0.63
CA SER A 107 -2.42 8.40 1.39
C SER A 107 -3.61 9.00 0.63
N LEU A 108 -3.43 9.32 -0.65
CA LEU A 108 -4.50 9.85 -1.50
C LEU A 108 -5.61 8.81 -1.72
N SER A 109 -5.25 7.56 -1.97
CA SER A 109 -6.24 6.47 -2.12
C SER A 109 -7.08 6.31 -0.85
N THR A 110 -6.45 6.41 0.33
CA THR A 110 -7.17 6.41 1.61
C THR A 110 -8.16 7.56 1.70
N LEU A 111 -7.74 8.79 1.35
CA LEU A 111 -8.61 9.96 1.36
C LEU A 111 -9.81 9.80 0.42
N PHE A 112 -9.57 9.50 -0.86
CA PHE A 112 -10.63 9.36 -1.85
C PHE A 112 -11.54 8.16 -1.56
N SER A 113 -11.00 7.07 -1.00
CA SER A 113 -11.83 5.93 -0.58
C SER A 113 -12.78 6.30 0.57
N GLY A 114 -12.36 7.18 1.48
CA GLY A 114 -13.21 7.72 2.52
C GLY A 114 -14.31 8.63 1.98
N ILE A 115 -13.98 9.50 1.02
CA ILE A 115 -14.97 10.35 0.33
C ILE A 115 -15.98 9.48 -0.45
N LEU A 116 -15.49 8.46 -1.16
CA LEU A 116 -16.32 7.48 -1.86
C LEU A 116 -17.29 6.80 -0.89
N LEU A 117 -16.79 6.28 0.23
CA LEU A 117 -17.60 5.60 1.24
C LEU A 117 -18.70 6.50 1.81
N LEU A 118 -18.36 7.71 2.25
CA LEU A 118 -19.35 8.64 2.83
C LEU A 118 -20.40 9.05 1.79
N SER A 119 -19.95 9.30 0.55
CA SER A 119 -20.85 9.69 -0.54
C SER A 119 -21.78 8.54 -0.93
N THR A 120 -21.26 7.31 -1.05
CA THR A 120 -22.05 6.11 -1.38
C THR A 120 -23.06 5.79 -0.28
N VAL A 121 -22.64 5.78 0.98
CA VAL A 121 -23.53 5.47 2.10
C VAL A 121 -24.67 6.49 2.19
N ARG A 122 -24.44 7.74 1.76
CA ARG A 122 -25.46 8.78 1.79
C ARG A 122 -26.35 8.84 0.55
N LEU A 123 -25.78 8.67 -0.65
CA LEU A 123 -26.51 8.76 -1.93
C LEU A 123 -27.17 7.43 -2.33
N ALA A 124 -26.54 6.31 -2.01
CA ALA A 124 -26.94 4.97 -2.43
C ALA A 124 -27.33 4.09 -1.21
N THR A 125 -28.12 4.65 -0.29
CA THR A 125 -28.55 3.97 0.95
C THR A 125 -29.20 2.62 0.71
N HIS A 126 -29.97 2.50 -0.38
CA HIS A 126 -30.70 1.29 -0.76
C HIS A 126 -29.86 0.29 -1.57
N ASN A 127 -28.71 0.70 -2.12
CA ASN A 127 -27.84 -0.18 -2.90
C ASN A 127 -26.79 -0.82 -1.98
N ILE A 128 -27.12 -2.01 -1.45
CA ILE A 128 -26.27 -2.76 -0.53
C ILE A 128 -24.93 -3.14 -1.20
N GLN A 129 -24.96 -3.48 -2.49
CA GLN A 129 -23.75 -3.86 -3.24
C GLN A 129 -22.74 -2.70 -3.27
N LEU A 130 -23.18 -1.49 -3.66
CA LEU A 130 -22.29 -0.32 -3.70
C LEU A 130 -21.70 0.01 -2.33
N ARG A 131 -22.50 -0.14 -1.26
CA ARG A 131 -22.06 0.12 0.12
C ARG A 131 -20.99 -0.87 0.56
N ILE A 132 -21.20 -2.17 0.35
CA ILE A 132 -20.21 -3.20 0.66
C ILE A 132 -18.93 -2.93 -0.14
N SER A 133 -19.08 -2.67 -1.44
CA SER A 133 -17.97 -2.30 -2.32
C SER A 133 -17.17 -1.11 -1.81
N SER A 134 -17.80 0.01 -1.46
CA SER A 134 -17.08 1.17 -0.91
C SER A 134 -16.38 0.85 0.40
N SER A 135 -16.97 0.03 1.26
CA SER A 135 -16.36 -0.36 2.54
C SER A 135 -15.13 -1.24 2.30
N VAL A 136 -15.21 -2.21 1.38
CA VAL A 136 -14.06 -3.07 1.00
C VAL A 136 -12.92 -2.23 0.43
N VAL A 137 -13.24 -1.26 -0.44
CA VAL A 137 -12.25 -0.33 -1.00
C VAL A 137 -11.59 0.50 0.09
N ALA A 138 -12.38 1.11 0.98
CA ALA A 138 -11.86 1.93 2.07
C ALA A 138 -10.96 1.15 3.04
N ILE A 139 -11.41 -0.05 3.45
CA ILE A 139 -10.63 -0.94 4.32
C ILE A 139 -9.32 -1.36 3.65
N SER A 140 -9.38 -1.73 2.37
CA SER A 140 -8.19 -2.14 1.61
C SER A 140 -7.17 -1.02 1.48
N CYS A 141 -7.61 0.20 1.17
CA CYS A 141 -6.74 1.37 1.09
C CYS A 141 -6.10 1.70 2.45
N LEU A 142 -6.90 1.65 3.53
CA LEU A 142 -6.42 1.86 4.90
C LEU A 142 -5.41 0.81 5.35
N LEU A 143 -5.66 -0.48 5.10
CA LEU A 143 -4.75 -1.56 5.46
C LEU A 143 -3.40 -1.42 4.76
N ASN A 144 -3.42 -1.06 3.47
CA ASN A 144 -2.21 -0.77 2.73
C ASN A 144 -1.46 0.44 3.30
N SER A 145 -2.16 1.55 3.55
CA SER A 145 -1.56 2.79 4.06
C SER A 145 -1.01 2.64 5.48
N LEU A 146 -1.73 1.97 6.40
CA LEU A 146 -1.36 1.87 7.81
C LEU A 146 -0.41 0.72 8.11
N TYR A 147 -0.61 -0.43 7.47
CA TYR A 147 0.01 -1.68 7.91
C TYR A 147 0.97 -2.26 6.88
N PHE A 148 0.48 -2.67 5.71
CA PHE A 148 1.30 -3.46 4.78
C PHE A 148 2.52 -2.69 4.28
N TYR A 149 2.33 -1.45 3.83
CA TYR A 149 3.43 -0.64 3.32
C TYR A 149 4.52 -0.38 4.40
N ASN A 150 4.11 -0.05 5.63
CA ASN A 150 5.02 0.13 6.76
C ASN A 150 5.82 -1.13 7.06
N LYS A 151 5.14 -2.28 7.05
CA LYS A 151 5.76 -3.57 7.36
C LYS A 151 6.79 -3.95 6.30
N ILE A 152 6.46 -3.75 5.02
CA ILE A 152 7.37 -3.97 3.88
C ILE A 152 8.62 -3.10 4.01
N TYR A 153 8.46 -1.81 4.30
CA TYR A 153 9.58 -0.88 4.49
C TYR A 153 10.50 -1.31 5.64
N LYS A 154 9.93 -1.63 6.81
CA LYS A 154 10.70 -2.14 7.97
C LYS A 154 11.44 -3.43 7.67
N LEU A 155 10.84 -4.34 6.89
CA LEU A 155 11.49 -5.59 6.51
C LEU A 155 12.69 -5.37 5.59
N LYS A 156 12.64 -4.36 4.70
CA LYS A 156 13.79 -3.98 3.87
C LYS A 156 14.94 -3.40 4.69
N GLN A 157 14.67 -2.46 5.59
CA GLN A 157 15.70 -1.93 6.49
C GLN A 157 16.33 -3.05 7.34
N LYS A 158 15.49 -3.96 7.87
CA LYS A 158 15.98 -5.12 8.60
C LYS A 158 16.85 -6.03 7.73
N LYS A 159 16.52 -6.18 6.45
CA LYS A 159 17.33 -6.95 5.50
C LYS A 159 18.72 -6.32 5.37
N GLU A 160 18.81 -5.03 5.07
CA GLU A 160 20.10 -4.31 4.96
C GLU A 160 20.96 -4.47 6.22
N ASN A 161 20.37 -4.31 7.41
CA ASN A 161 21.07 -4.53 8.67
C ASN A 161 21.62 -5.95 8.80
N LEU A 162 20.84 -6.98 8.42
CA LEU A 162 21.27 -8.38 8.45
C LEU A 162 22.39 -8.67 7.44
N TYR A 163 22.42 -8.02 6.27
CA TYR A 163 23.54 -8.15 5.34
C TYR A 163 24.81 -7.51 5.89
N ASN A 164 24.71 -6.31 6.50
CA ASN A 164 25.86 -5.67 7.15
C ASN A 164 26.41 -6.54 8.29
N GLU A 165 25.54 -7.12 9.12
CA GLU A 165 25.93 -8.02 10.20
C GLU A 165 26.61 -9.29 9.67
N LEU A 166 26.14 -9.85 8.56
CA LEU A 166 26.77 -11.00 7.90
C LEU A 166 28.13 -10.65 7.26
N ILE A 167 28.30 -9.42 6.79
CA ILE A 167 29.58 -8.91 6.27
C ILE A 167 30.61 -8.77 7.41
N GLU A 168 30.16 -8.31 8.57
CA GLU A 168 31.01 -8.16 9.77
C GLU A 168 31.32 -9.51 10.43
N ASN A 169 30.36 -10.44 10.45
CA ASN A 169 30.49 -11.77 11.05
C ASN A 169 30.02 -12.89 10.10
N PRO A 170 30.89 -13.38 9.21
CA PRO A 170 30.54 -14.33 8.14
C PRO A 170 30.03 -15.70 8.61
N GLN A 171 30.40 -16.14 9.82
CA GLN A 171 30.10 -17.49 10.33
C GLN A 171 28.90 -17.54 11.29
N ASN A 172 28.08 -16.49 11.32
CA ASN A 172 26.95 -16.44 12.24
C ASN A 172 25.70 -17.11 11.61
N ASP A 173 25.51 -18.40 11.89
CA ASP A 173 24.36 -19.20 11.43
C ASP A 173 23.00 -18.59 11.83
N THR A 174 22.95 -17.85 12.94
CA THR A 174 21.72 -17.19 13.41
C THR A 174 21.30 -16.05 12.47
N THR A 175 22.26 -15.34 11.87
CA THR A 175 22.03 -14.24 10.94
C THR A 175 21.51 -14.76 9.60
N ILE A 176 22.05 -15.89 9.12
CA ILE A 176 21.55 -16.59 7.91
C ILE A 176 20.09 -17.04 8.11
N ALA A 177 19.78 -17.65 9.25
CA ALA A 177 18.41 -18.07 9.58
C ALA A 177 17.46 -16.85 9.66
N ALA A 178 17.90 -15.74 10.25
CA ALA A 178 17.13 -14.50 10.34
C ALA A 178 16.89 -13.87 8.95
N LEU A 179 17.86 -13.96 8.04
CA LEU A 179 17.76 -13.46 6.67
C LEU A 179 16.75 -14.27 5.85
N LYS A 180 16.76 -15.60 5.99
CA LYS A 180 15.75 -16.50 5.39
C LYS A 180 14.35 -16.20 5.91
N LYS A 181 14.20 -15.97 7.22
CA LYS A 181 12.92 -15.56 7.83
C LYS A 181 12.45 -14.20 7.31
N ASN A 182 13.34 -13.21 7.25
CA ASN A 182 13.03 -11.88 6.71
C ASN A 182 12.54 -11.94 5.26
N LYS A 183 13.22 -12.72 4.39
CA LYS A 183 12.81 -12.94 3.00
C LYS A 183 11.39 -13.52 2.92
N LYS A 184 11.08 -14.54 3.74
CA LYS A 184 9.74 -15.15 3.79
C LYS A 184 8.67 -14.14 4.25
N GLU A 185 8.93 -13.41 5.33
CA GLU A 185 8.00 -12.39 5.83
C GLU A 185 7.75 -11.31 4.79
N PHE A 186 8.80 -10.83 4.11
CA PHE A 186 8.69 -9.83 3.05
C PHE A 186 7.73 -10.31 1.95
N HIS A 187 7.90 -11.52 1.43
CA HIS A 187 7.02 -12.06 0.39
C HIS A 187 5.56 -12.14 0.83
N ILE A 188 5.30 -12.51 2.08
CA ILE A 188 3.93 -12.60 2.62
C ILE A 188 3.29 -11.21 2.66
N TYR A 189 3.90 -10.24 3.34
CA TYR A 189 3.30 -8.90 3.48
C TYR A 189 3.20 -8.16 2.15
N HIS A 190 4.17 -8.37 1.28
CA HIS A 190 4.13 -7.83 -0.08
C HIS A 190 3.00 -8.43 -0.91
N GLY A 191 2.80 -9.76 -0.85
CA GLY A 191 1.67 -10.43 -1.50
C GLY A 191 0.32 -9.96 -0.96
N LEU A 192 0.20 -9.78 0.36
CA LEU A 192 -1.01 -9.23 0.98
C LEU A 192 -1.30 -7.79 0.54
N SER A 193 -0.26 -6.96 0.40
CA SER A 193 -0.40 -5.59 -0.11
C SER A 193 -0.97 -5.57 -1.53
N ILE A 194 -0.44 -6.42 -2.41
CA ILE A 194 -0.92 -6.59 -3.79
C ILE A 194 -2.36 -7.10 -3.79
N LEU A 195 -2.66 -8.13 -3.00
CA LEU A 195 -4.01 -8.69 -2.93
C LEU A 195 -5.01 -7.61 -2.48
N SER A 196 -4.64 -6.80 -1.50
CA SER A 196 -5.46 -5.68 -1.03
C SER A 196 -5.68 -4.63 -2.12
N LEU A 197 -4.68 -4.36 -2.96
CA LEU A 197 -4.80 -3.46 -4.12
C LEU A 197 -5.78 -4.02 -5.18
N TYR A 198 -5.72 -5.32 -5.46
CA TYR A 198 -6.68 -5.97 -6.35
C TYR A 198 -8.08 -5.97 -5.77
N LEU A 199 -8.23 -6.23 -4.46
CA LEU A 199 -9.52 -6.15 -3.78
C LEU A 199 -10.11 -4.73 -3.87
N SER A 200 -9.30 -3.68 -3.73
CA SER A 200 -9.79 -2.32 -3.99
C SER A 200 -10.18 -2.15 -5.45
N PHE A 201 -9.40 -2.61 -6.42
CA PHE A 201 -9.73 -2.51 -7.85
C PHE A 201 -11.05 -3.23 -8.22
N PHE A 202 -11.27 -4.44 -7.70
CA PHE A 202 -12.49 -5.20 -7.96
C PHE A 202 -13.69 -4.64 -7.18
N GLY A 203 -13.49 -4.23 -5.93
CA GLY A 203 -14.52 -3.56 -5.14
C GLY A 203 -14.98 -2.26 -5.79
N LEU A 204 -14.12 -1.68 -6.61
CA LEU A 204 -14.40 -0.52 -7.41
C LEU A 204 -15.36 -0.84 -8.61
N THR A 205 -15.30 -2.01 -9.24
CA THR A 205 -16.05 -2.32 -10.48
C THR A 205 -17.56 -1.98 -10.52
N PRO A 206 -18.37 -2.10 -9.45
CA PRO A 206 -19.80 -1.82 -9.54
C PRO A 206 -20.14 -0.36 -9.84
N TYR A 207 -19.21 0.57 -9.60
CA TYR A 207 -19.35 1.99 -9.93
C TYR A 207 -19.18 2.30 -11.43
N ILE A 208 -18.72 1.34 -12.23
CA ILE A 208 -18.60 1.46 -13.69
C ILE A 208 -19.95 1.22 -14.37
N PHE A 209 -20.75 0.33 -13.78
CA PHE A 209 -21.99 -0.18 -14.36
C PHE A 209 -23.25 0.44 -13.74
N THR A 210 -23.10 1.52 -12.97
CA THR A 210 -24.19 2.27 -12.31
C THR A 210 -24.29 3.68 -12.85
#